data_AF-A0A8H7DM42-F1
#
_entry.id   AF-A0A8H7DM42-F1
#
_cell.length_a   1.000
_cell.length_b   1.000
_cell.length_c   1.000
_cell.angle_alpha   90.00
_cell.angle_beta   90.00
_cell.angle_gamma   90.00
#
_symmetry.space_group_name_H-M   'P 1'
#
loop_
_entity.id
_entity.type
_entity.pdbx_description
1 polymer ?
#
loop_
_entity_poly.entity_id
_entity_poly.type
_entity_poly.pdbx_seq_one_letter_code
_entity_poly.pdbx_strand_id
1 'polypeptide(L)'
;MSESSKIPPTPKLGSISLPDDNDNTKILGGARKRLSSLFGKANAKSTHAIPRSMTPAPVPVARHDHSYPGRDPRPRASSLTNKPYPPNPISQSSSSTSYPSARLSSRYPSPARGGSSKVRQYSAAYDMSQSATWASEVAARPAIPYGKHEGPDTPKYMKAKVKEVALKEESIVLSWPLVPYSDRRHLKYPLLYYDVAFDPRDVENVKDNRARHFLALPQQDRELPVSTHCKLTEIVIECPHVGALVVTREEGCGLRCIDVFYAIYSKYQKKPRSHEMPEDRTKYQRAFEQRCKDCPGLAEYNRTRVGFLRVDLLRGKRIFDGLKRSNGRWELLIHD
;
A
#
# COMPACT_ATOMS: atom_id res chain seq x y z
N MET A 1 68.73 22.10 8.46
CA MET A 1 68.13 20.90 7.84
C MET A 1 66.64 21.20 7.72
N SER A 2 66.19 21.57 6.52
CA SER A 2 64.84 22.08 6.29
C SER A 2 64.11 21.08 5.39
N GLU A 3 63.14 20.36 5.95
CA GLU A 3 62.32 19.38 5.24
C GLU A 3 61.28 20.11 4.37
N SER A 4 61.43 19.97 3.05
CA SER A 4 60.45 20.43 2.07
C SER A 4 59.32 19.40 1.95
N SER A 5 58.11 19.78 2.35
CA SER A 5 56.90 18.98 2.15
C SER A 5 56.54 18.91 0.66
N LYS A 6 56.56 17.70 0.09
CA LYS A 6 56.07 17.45 -1.27
C LYS A 6 54.55 17.25 -1.23
N ILE A 7 53.83 18.21 -1.78
CA ILE A 7 52.38 18.12 -2.02
C ILE A 7 52.15 17.23 -3.26
N PRO A 8 51.27 16.22 -3.21
CA PRO A 8 50.97 15.38 -4.37
C PRO A 8 50.16 16.13 -5.43
N PRO A 9 50.36 15.84 -6.73
CA PRO A 9 49.67 16.52 -7.82
C PRO A 9 48.19 16.14 -7.86
N THR A 10 47.33 17.15 -7.93
CA THR A 10 45.89 17.00 -8.13
C THR A 10 45.58 16.55 -9.57
N PRO A 11 44.59 15.66 -9.76
CA PRO A 11 44.17 15.23 -11.10
C PRO A 11 43.42 16.36 -11.83
N LYS A 12 43.81 16.61 -13.08
CA LYS A 12 43.15 17.57 -13.97
C LYS A 12 41.76 17.05 -14.34
N LEU A 13 40.72 17.72 -13.84
CA LEU A 13 39.35 17.55 -14.30
C LEU A 13 39.22 18.18 -15.69
N GLY A 14 38.88 17.37 -16.68
CA GLY A 14 38.58 17.84 -18.04
C GLY A 14 37.32 18.70 -18.05
N SER A 15 37.43 19.88 -18.63
CA SER A 15 36.31 20.79 -18.90
C SER A 15 35.43 20.21 -20.01
N ILE A 16 34.18 19.88 -19.68
CA ILE A 16 33.13 19.59 -20.66
C ILE A 16 32.49 20.92 -21.04
N SER A 17 32.67 21.32 -22.30
CA SER A 17 31.98 22.46 -22.91
C SER A 17 30.53 22.07 -23.20
N LEU A 18 29.58 22.84 -22.67
CA LEU A 18 28.16 22.78 -23.06
C LEU A 18 27.97 23.59 -24.35
N PRO A 19 27.08 23.16 -25.28
CA PRO A 19 26.73 23.94 -26.44
C PRO A 19 25.84 25.13 -26.06
N ASP A 20 26.15 26.29 -26.64
CA ASP A 20 25.37 27.52 -26.56
C ASP A 20 24.04 27.37 -27.30
N ASP A 21 22.93 27.34 -26.55
CA ASP A 21 21.59 27.47 -27.14
C ASP A 21 21.29 28.96 -27.36
N ASN A 22 21.30 29.30 -28.65
CA ASN A 22 21.10 30.63 -29.19
C ASN A 22 19.62 31.04 -29.10
N ASP A 23 19.40 32.21 -28.50
CA ASP A 23 18.15 32.98 -28.52
C ASP A 23 17.71 33.29 -29.95
N ASN A 24 16.45 32.97 -30.30
CA ASN A 24 15.58 33.84 -31.09
C ASN A 24 14.22 33.17 -31.38
N THR A 25 13.15 33.69 -30.79
CA THR A 25 12.09 34.44 -31.52
C THR A 25 10.90 34.70 -30.61
N LYS A 26 10.68 35.99 -30.32
CA LYS A 26 9.35 36.54 -30.01
C LYS A 26 8.52 36.51 -31.30
N ILE A 27 7.20 36.36 -31.20
CA ILE A 27 6.18 37.32 -31.71
C ILE A 27 4.78 36.69 -31.84
N LEU A 28 3.81 37.43 -31.28
CA LEU A 28 2.37 37.55 -31.56
C LEU A 28 1.37 36.42 -31.27
N GLY A 29 0.35 36.81 -30.51
CA GLY A 29 -0.88 36.05 -30.29
C GLY A 29 -1.88 36.16 -31.45
N GLY A 30 -3.01 35.48 -31.27
CA GLY A 30 -4.13 35.53 -32.20
C GLY A 30 -5.23 34.56 -31.83
N ALA A 31 -6.34 35.10 -31.34
CA ALA A 31 -7.55 34.37 -31.03
C ALA A 31 -8.38 34.03 -32.28
N ARG A 32 -9.19 32.96 -32.17
CA ARG A 32 -10.33 32.56 -33.04
C ARG A 32 -9.92 32.09 -34.46
N LYS A 33 -10.36 30.95 -34.99
CA LYS A 33 -11.74 30.58 -35.31
C LYS A 33 -11.80 29.09 -35.73
N ARG A 34 -12.97 28.49 -35.54
CA ARG A 34 -13.48 27.29 -36.20
C ARG A 34 -13.30 27.36 -37.73
N LEU A 35 -13.12 26.22 -38.40
CA LEU A 35 -13.95 25.78 -39.52
C LEU A 35 -13.62 24.33 -39.92
N SER A 36 -14.68 23.70 -40.41
CA SER A 36 -14.87 22.32 -40.83
C SER A 36 -14.30 22.00 -42.22
N SER A 37 -14.06 20.69 -42.42
CA SER A 37 -14.24 19.90 -43.66
C SER A 37 -13.56 20.36 -44.96
N LEU A 38 -12.77 19.47 -45.59
CA LEU A 38 -13.16 18.72 -46.81
C LEU A 38 -11.95 17.99 -47.41
N PHE A 39 -12.30 16.96 -48.17
CA PHE A 39 -11.49 16.00 -48.93
C PHE A 39 -10.33 16.59 -49.75
N GLY A 40 -9.27 15.79 -49.89
CA GLY A 40 -8.25 15.96 -50.91
C GLY A 40 -7.34 14.75 -51.03
N LYS A 41 -7.67 13.83 -51.95
CA LYS A 41 -6.79 12.77 -52.44
C LYS A 41 -5.60 13.39 -53.18
N ALA A 42 -4.37 12.91 -52.95
CA ALA A 42 -3.35 12.81 -53.99
C ALA A 42 -2.23 11.85 -53.58
N ASN A 43 -1.97 10.89 -54.48
CA ASN A 43 -0.81 10.03 -54.53
C ASN A 43 0.46 10.83 -54.82
N ALA A 44 1.57 10.49 -54.17
CA ALA A 44 2.89 10.59 -54.78
C ALA A 44 3.85 9.54 -54.22
N LYS A 45 4.45 8.81 -55.15
CA LYS A 45 5.47 7.79 -54.99
C LYS A 45 6.71 8.36 -54.30
N SER A 46 7.29 7.62 -53.36
CA SER A 46 8.71 7.72 -53.07
C SER A 46 9.24 6.36 -52.63
N THR A 47 10.04 5.77 -53.53
CA THR A 47 10.81 4.56 -53.36
C THR A 47 12.17 4.92 -52.76
N HIS A 48 12.41 4.55 -51.50
CA HIS A 48 13.75 4.31 -50.99
C HIS A 48 13.71 3.12 -50.03
N ALA A 49 14.00 1.95 -50.58
CA ALA A 49 14.17 0.71 -49.83
C ALA A 49 15.53 0.72 -49.12
N ILE A 50 15.49 0.59 -47.80
CA ILE A 50 16.65 0.31 -46.95
C ILE A 50 16.87 -1.21 -46.96
N PRO A 51 18.09 -1.72 -47.20
CA PRO A 51 18.33 -3.16 -47.19
C PRO A 51 18.15 -3.73 -45.79
N ARG A 52 17.30 -4.76 -45.69
CA ARG A 52 17.05 -5.51 -44.46
C ARG A 52 18.27 -6.38 -44.14
N SER A 53 18.84 -6.15 -42.96
CA SER A 53 19.78 -7.04 -42.29
C SER A 53 19.16 -8.44 -42.15
N MET A 54 19.86 -9.46 -42.67
CA MET A 54 19.47 -10.85 -42.54
C MET A 54 19.85 -11.38 -41.16
N THR A 55 18.88 -11.43 -40.25
CA THR A 55 18.98 -12.25 -39.04
C THR A 55 18.61 -13.71 -39.40
N PRO A 56 19.43 -14.71 -39.03
CA PRO A 56 19.11 -16.11 -39.25
C PRO A 56 17.92 -16.54 -38.38
N ALA A 57 17.02 -17.32 -38.97
CA ALA A 57 15.86 -17.89 -38.30
C ALA A 57 16.29 -18.88 -37.20
N PRO A 58 15.64 -18.87 -36.01
CA PRO A 58 15.92 -19.85 -34.97
C PRO A 58 15.44 -21.25 -35.38
N VAL A 59 16.29 -22.24 -35.15
CA VAL A 59 16.05 -23.67 -35.38
C VAL A 59 14.92 -24.16 -34.45
N PRO A 60 13.95 -24.95 -34.93
CA PRO A 60 12.90 -25.51 -34.08
C PRO A 60 13.50 -26.53 -33.10
N VAL A 61 13.39 -26.25 -31.80
CA VAL A 61 13.71 -27.19 -30.74
C VAL A 61 12.59 -28.23 -30.66
N ALA A 62 12.93 -29.51 -30.84
CA ALA A 62 12.02 -30.63 -30.64
C ALA A 62 11.50 -30.62 -29.20
N ARG A 63 10.18 -30.51 -29.04
CA ARG A 63 9.52 -30.67 -27.75
C ARG A 63 9.51 -32.15 -27.39
N HIS A 64 10.21 -32.51 -26.32
CA HIS A 64 10.01 -33.80 -25.67
C HIS A 64 8.66 -33.78 -24.96
N ASP A 65 7.71 -34.55 -25.50
CA ASP A 65 6.48 -34.90 -24.82
C ASP A 65 6.81 -35.78 -23.61
N HIS A 66 6.74 -35.19 -22.42
CA HIS A 66 6.67 -35.95 -21.18
C HIS A 66 5.25 -36.46 -20.99
N SER A 67 5.03 -37.67 -21.49
CA SER A 67 3.91 -38.54 -21.11
C SER A 67 3.99 -38.86 -19.61
N TYR A 68 3.18 -38.17 -18.81
CA TYR A 68 2.91 -38.55 -17.43
C TYR A 68 1.93 -39.74 -17.40
N PRO A 69 2.23 -40.82 -16.65
CA PRO A 69 1.28 -41.91 -16.47
C PRO A 69 0.24 -41.55 -15.40
N GLY A 70 -1.01 -41.88 -15.70
CA GLY A 70 -2.05 -42.29 -14.76
C GLY A 70 -2.36 -41.36 -13.58
N ARG A 71 -3.35 -40.49 -13.76
CA ARG A 71 -4.21 -40.07 -12.64
C ARG A 71 -5.65 -40.42 -12.94
N ASP A 72 -6.21 -41.23 -12.05
CA ASP A 72 -7.58 -41.70 -12.06
C ASP A 72 -8.60 -40.55 -12.11
N PRO A 73 -9.71 -40.72 -12.86
CA PRO A 73 -10.79 -39.74 -12.89
C PRO A 73 -11.54 -39.75 -11.55
N ARG A 74 -11.54 -38.61 -10.85
CA ARG A 74 -12.41 -38.40 -9.69
C ARG A 74 -13.89 -38.48 -10.10
N PRO A 75 -14.75 -39.13 -9.29
CA PRO A 75 -16.17 -39.19 -9.56
C PRO A 75 -16.82 -37.81 -9.41
N ARG A 76 -17.67 -37.51 -10.39
CA ARG A 76 -18.49 -36.31 -10.54
C ARG A 76 -19.70 -36.44 -9.60
N ALA A 77 -19.70 -35.71 -8.49
CA ALA A 77 -20.87 -35.63 -7.61
C ALA A 77 -21.90 -34.67 -8.24
N SER A 78 -22.97 -35.27 -8.76
CA SER A 78 -24.19 -34.61 -9.22
C SER A 78 -25.25 -34.77 -8.14
N SER A 79 -25.74 -33.66 -7.58
CA SER A 79 -27.02 -33.58 -6.85
C SER A 79 -27.30 -32.09 -6.59
N LEU A 80 -28.14 -31.40 -7.37
CA LEU A 80 -29.61 -31.41 -7.31
C LEU A 80 -30.14 -31.38 -5.88
N THR A 81 -30.37 -30.18 -5.35
CA THR A 81 -31.52 -29.92 -4.46
C THR A 81 -32.07 -28.52 -4.74
N ASN A 82 -33.16 -28.49 -5.51
CA ASN A 82 -34.09 -27.38 -5.55
C ASN A 82 -34.68 -27.17 -4.15
N LYS A 83 -34.59 -25.95 -3.60
CA LYS A 83 -35.44 -25.52 -2.49
C LYS A 83 -36.35 -24.39 -2.97
N PRO A 84 -37.68 -24.54 -2.83
CA PRO A 84 -38.63 -23.51 -3.24
C PRO A 84 -38.69 -22.37 -2.21
N TYR A 85 -38.73 -21.14 -2.73
CA TYR A 85 -39.04 -19.92 -2.00
C TYR A 85 -40.50 -19.92 -1.51
N PRO A 86 -40.79 -19.48 -0.27
CA PRO A 86 -42.13 -19.11 0.11
C PRO A 86 -42.49 -17.70 -0.41
N PRO A 87 -43.77 -17.45 -0.77
CA PRO A 87 -44.23 -16.22 -1.41
C PRO A 87 -44.46 -15.06 -0.44
N ASN A 88 -44.23 -13.85 -0.95
CA ASN A 88 -44.59 -12.58 -0.34
C ASN A 88 -46.10 -12.46 -0.09
N PRO A 89 -46.54 -11.85 1.03
CA PRO A 89 -47.83 -11.19 1.08
C PRO A 89 -47.71 -9.71 0.69
N ILE A 90 -48.47 -9.38 -0.35
CA ILE A 90 -48.88 -8.04 -0.75
C ILE A 90 -49.72 -7.43 0.37
N SER A 91 -49.47 -6.16 0.71
CA SER A 91 -50.45 -5.29 1.37
C SER A 91 -50.30 -3.88 0.83
N GLN A 92 -51.24 -3.53 -0.05
CA GLN A 92 -51.58 -2.17 -0.42
C GLN A 92 -52.42 -1.57 0.72
N SER A 93 -52.17 -0.30 1.08
CA SER A 93 -53.22 0.73 1.19
C SER A 93 -52.66 2.02 1.81
N SER A 94 -52.63 3.06 0.98
CA SER A 94 -53.11 4.42 1.24
C SER A 94 -53.21 4.90 2.70
N SER A 95 -52.61 6.05 3.01
CA SER A 95 -53.29 7.36 2.93
C SER A 95 -52.51 8.45 3.66
N SER A 96 -52.51 9.60 3.01
CA SER A 96 -52.10 10.92 3.46
C SER A 96 -52.88 11.41 4.68
N THR A 97 -52.17 11.95 5.69
CA THR A 97 -52.73 13.03 6.51
C THR A 97 -51.63 14.01 6.91
N SER A 98 -51.76 15.22 6.40
CA SER A 98 -51.06 16.42 6.85
C SER A 98 -51.72 16.90 8.15
N TYR A 99 -50.95 17.25 9.18
CA TYR A 99 -51.34 18.33 10.11
C TYR A 99 -50.09 19.07 10.61
N PRO A 100 -50.20 20.39 10.84
CA PRO A 100 -49.11 21.24 11.27
C PRO A 100 -49.09 21.45 12.81
N SER A 101 -47.92 21.88 13.30
CA SER A 101 -47.70 22.87 14.36
C SER A 101 -48.52 22.78 15.66
N ALA A 102 -47.86 22.47 16.78
CA ALA A 102 -48.07 23.20 18.03
C ALA A 102 -46.90 23.00 19.00
N ARG A 103 -46.36 24.13 19.45
CA ARG A 103 -45.54 24.28 20.65
C ARG A 103 -46.32 23.78 21.85
N LEU A 104 -45.66 23.12 22.81
CA LEU A 104 -45.96 23.25 24.24
C LEU A 104 -44.73 22.91 25.06
N SER A 105 -44.37 23.87 25.92
CA SER A 105 -43.37 23.80 26.97
C SER A 105 -44.04 23.23 28.23
N SER A 106 -43.42 22.25 28.90
CA SER A 106 -43.65 21.90 30.32
C SER A 106 -42.61 20.83 30.70
N ARG A 107 -41.54 21.15 31.44
CA ARG A 107 -41.43 21.24 32.92
C ARG A 107 -41.65 19.90 33.66
N TYR A 108 -40.57 19.50 34.36
CA TYR A 108 -40.41 18.54 35.46
C TYR A 108 -40.26 17.04 35.12
N PRO A 109 -39.70 16.22 36.03
CA PRO A 109 -38.35 16.33 36.62
C PRO A 109 -37.58 14.98 36.57
N SER A 110 -36.28 15.01 36.86
CA SER A 110 -35.48 13.82 37.15
C SER A 110 -36.03 13.01 38.33
N PRO A 111 -35.94 11.66 38.26
CA PRO A 111 -35.76 10.85 39.45
C PRO A 111 -34.33 10.27 39.48
N ALA A 112 -33.62 10.59 40.55
CA ALA A 112 -32.52 9.78 41.05
C ALA A 112 -33.08 8.65 41.93
N ARG A 113 -32.25 7.61 42.11
CA ARG A 113 -32.35 6.44 43.01
C ARG A 113 -33.07 5.19 42.49
N GLY A 114 -32.27 4.12 42.37
CA GLY A 114 -32.46 2.95 43.25
C GLY A 114 -32.87 1.65 42.58
N GLY A 115 -31.99 0.65 42.63
CA GLY A 115 -32.23 -0.76 42.28
C GLY A 115 -31.04 -1.31 41.51
N SER A 116 -30.07 -2.04 42.07
CA SER A 116 -30.16 -3.27 42.87
C SER A 116 -31.08 -4.33 42.26
N SER A 117 -30.51 -5.13 41.35
CA SER A 117 -30.89 -6.51 41.03
C SER A 117 -29.71 -7.14 40.28
N LYS A 118 -28.93 -7.98 40.98
CA LYS A 118 -29.05 -9.45 40.99
C LYS A 118 -28.72 -10.09 39.63
N VAL A 119 -27.53 -10.68 39.60
CA VAL A 119 -27.25 -12.07 39.22
C VAL A 119 -28.03 -12.60 38.01
N ARG A 120 -27.31 -12.78 36.90
CA ARG A 120 -27.42 -14.00 36.09
C ARG A 120 -26.06 -14.32 35.48
N GLN A 121 -25.29 -15.10 36.24
CA GLN A 121 -24.27 -15.97 35.69
C GLN A 121 -24.96 -16.92 34.70
N TYR A 122 -24.65 -16.80 33.43
CA TYR A 122 -24.85 -17.88 32.47
C TYR A 122 -23.48 -18.52 32.24
N SER A 123 -23.17 -19.45 33.11
CA SER A 123 -22.38 -20.63 32.79
C SER A 123 -23.20 -21.46 31.80
N ALA A 124 -22.79 -21.49 30.54
CA ALA A 124 -23.15 -22.56 29.62
C ALA A 124 -21.85 -23.13 29.07
N ALA A 125 -21.48 -24.27 29.65
CA ALA A 125 -20.50 -25.18 29.12
C ALA A 125 -20.88 -25.56 27.69
N TYR A 126 -19.98 -25.30 26.74
CA TYR A 126 -19.86 -26.12 25.55
C TYR A 126 -18.50 -26.79 25.60
N ASP A 127 -18.54 -27.95 26.23
CA ASP A 127 -17.61 -29.04 26.00
C ASP A 127 -17.93 -29.61 24.61
N MET A 128 -17.05 -29.35 23.64
CA MET A 128 -16.79 -30.25 22.52
C MET A 128 -15.31 -30.20 22.21
N SER A 129 -14.60 -30.94 23.04
CA SER A 129 -13.47 -31.77 22.68
C SER A 129 -13.69 -32.50 21.33
N GLN A 130 -13.07 -32.01 20.25
CA GLN A 130 -12.59 -32.85 19.14
C GLN A 130 -11.25 -32.31 18.61
N SER A 131 -10.19 -32.81 19.24
CA SER A 131 -9.01 -33.38 18.58
C SER A 131 -8.82 -33.08 17.09
N ALA A 132 -7.88 -32.18 16.80
CA ALA A 132 -6.98 -32.31 15.65
C ALA A 132 -5.66 -31.62 15.99
N THR A 133 -4.94 -32.17 16.97
CA THR A 133 -3.50 -31.97 17.06
C THR A 133 -2.90 -32.44 15.75
N TRP A 134 -2.60 -31.49 14.86
CA TRP A 134 -1.61 -31.69 13.79
C TRP A 134 -0.24 -31.80 14.45
N ALA A 135 -0.03 -32.92 15.15
CA ALA A 135 1.31 -33.44 15.35
C ALA A 135 1.77 -33.83 13.95
N SER A 136 2.58 -32.96 13.32
CA SER A 136 3.45 -33.40 12.25
C SER A 136 4.20 -34.60 12.79
N GLU A 137 3.83 -35.77 12.30
CA GLU A 137 4.62 -36.96 12.36
C GLU A 137 5.93 -36.61 11.65
N VAL A 138 6.87 -36.07 12.43
CA VAL A 138 8.27 -35.96 12.04
C VAL A 138 8.69 -37.41 11.93
N ALA A 139 8.47 -37.99 10.74
CA ALA A 139 9.04 -39.25 10.36
C ALA A 139 10.50 -39.18 10.80
N ALA A 140 10.81 -39.98 11.82
CA ALA A 140 12.11 -40.01 12.45
C ALA A 140 13.11 -40.31 11.34
N ARG A 141 13.74 -39.25 10.80
CA ARG A 141 14.86 -39.41 9.91
C ARG A 141 15.86 -40.22 10.74
N PRO A 142 16.33 -41.38 10.25
CA PRO A 142 17.33 -42.14 10.96
C PRO A 142 18.45 -41.15 11.29
N ALA A 143 18.73 -41.02 12.59
CA ALA A 143 19.81 -40.17 13.05
C ALA A 143 21.06 -40.70 12.37
N ILE A 144 21.50 -40.01 11.30
CA ILE A 144 22.80 -40.26 10.71
C ILE A 144 23.73 -39.95 11.86
N PRO A 145 24.45 -40.93 12.43
CA PRO A 145 25.42 -40.64 13.47
C PRO A 145 26.36 -39.63 12.85
N TYR A 146 26.35 -38.41 13.39
CA TYR A 146 27.37 -37.41 13.09
C TYR A 146 28.67 -38.02 13.57
N GLY A 147 29.31 -38.79 12.70
CA GLY A 147 30.66 -39.27 12.88
C GLY A 147 31.49 -38.03 13.14
N LYS A 148 31.99 -37.92 14.37
CA LYS A 148 33.12 -37.05 14.67
C LYS A 148 34.25 -37.56 13.79
N HIS A 149 34.37 -37.00 12.59
CA HIS A 149 35.57 -37.15 11.78
C HIS A 149 36.67 -36.38 12.52
N GLU A 150 37.24 -36.99 13.56
CA GLU A 150 38.52 -36.58 14.15
C GLU A 150 39.62 -37.19 13.28
N GLY A 151 39.67 -36.75 12.03
CA GLY A 151 40.80 -37.01 11.14
C GLY A 151 41.76 -35.82 11.19
N PRO A 152 43.08 -36.04 11.12
CA PRO A 152 44.08 -34.96 11.09
C PRO A 152 43.94 -33.99 9.90
N ASP A 153 43.10 -34.34 8.91
CA ASP A 153 42.82 -33.57 7.70
C ASP A 153 41.38 -33.05 7.60
N THR A 154 40.67 -32.80 8.71
CA THR A 154 39.43 -32.02 8.60
C THR A 154 39.78 -30.61 8.15
N PRO A 155 39.26 -30.12 6.99
CA PRO A 155 39.50 -28.76 6.56
C PRO A 155 39.02 -27.83 7.66
N LYS A 156 39.94 -27.03 8.22
CA LYS A 156 39.63 -25.95 9.15
C LYS A 156 38.62 -25.04 8.45
N TYR A 157 37.33 -25.27 8.67
CA TYR A 157 36.30 -24.37 8.21
C TYR A 157 36.56 -23.03 8.89
N MET A 158 37.14 -22.09 8.12
CA MET A 158 37.39 -20.74 8.59
C MET A 158 36.04 -20.18 9.00
N LYS A 159 35.85 -19.97 10.32
CA LYS A 159 34.70 -19.23 10.83
C LYS A 159 34.77 -17.85 10.19
N ALA A 160 33.95 -17.62 9.17
CA ALA A 160 33.85 -16.32 8.52
C ALA A 160 33.39 -15.33 9.60
N LYS A 161 34.32 -14.47 10.04
CA LYS A 161 33.98 -13.32 10.88
C LYS A 161 33.15 -12.39 10.00
N VAL A 162 31.82 -12.47 10.14
CA VAL A 162 30.90 -11.52 9.51
C VAL A 162 31.21 -10.16 10.12
N LYS A 163 31.97 -9.34 9.39
CA LYS A 163 32.25 -7.97 9.78
C LYS A 163 30.97 -7.19 9.55
N GLU A 164 30.45 -6.53 10.58
CA GLU A 164 29.32 -5.64 10.46
C GLU A 164 29.74 -4.47 9.56
N VAL A 165 29.28 -4.49 8.31
CA VAL A 165 29.57 -3.44 7.33
C VAL A 165 28.57 -2.32 7.57
N ALA A 166 29.06 -1.12 7.82
CA ALA A 166 28.22 0.07 7.88
C ALA A 166 27.43 0.18 6.58
N LEU A 167 26.12 -0.06 6.67
CA LEU A 167 25.24 -0.02 5.51
C LEU A 167 25.22 1.42 5.01
N LYS A 168 25.72 1.61 3.78
CA LYS A 168 25.59 2.88 3.07
C LYS A 168 24.10 3.18 3.01
N GLU A 169 23.66 4.30 3.57
CA GLU A 169 22.22 4.54 3.78
C GLU A 169 21.43 4.36 2.48
N GLU A 170 21.99 4.73 1.33
CA GLU A 170 21.45 4.58 -0.02
C GLU A 170 20.95 3.16 -0.39
N SER A 171 21.32 2.11 0.34
CA SER A 171 21.02 0.71 0.01
C SER A 171 19.81 0.09 0.72
N ILE A 172 19.04 0.88 1.48
CA ILE A 172 17.87 0.35 2.20
C ILE A 172 16.75 -0.05 1.21
N VAL A 173 16.70 -1.33 0.86
CA VAL A 173 15.58 -2.01 0.22
C VAL A 173 14.38 -2.15 1.15
N LEU A 174 13.26 -1.52 0.79
CA LEU A 174 11.99 -1.62 1.51
C LEU A 174 11.28 -2.96 1.28
N SER A 175 10.53 -3.41 2.27
CA SER A 175 9.56 -4.50 2.12
C SER A 175 8.41 -4.11 1.20
N TRP A 176 7.85 -5.10 0.50
CA TRP A 176 6.88 -4.90 -0.58
C TRP A 176 5.68 -4.01 -0.24
N PRO A 177 5.10 -3.98 0.98
CA PRO A 177 3.93 -3.11 1.25
C PRO A 177 4.26 -1.63 1.13
N LEU A 178 5.53 -1.25 1.35
CA LEU A 178 6.01 0.13 1.32
C LEU A 178 6.64 0.51 -0.02
N VAL A 179 6.90 -0.47 -0.90
CA VAL A 179 7.46 -0.21 -2.24
C VAL A 179 6.43 0.55 -3.11
N PRO A 180 6.86 1.55 -3.91
CA PRO A 180 5.99 2.27 -4.83
C PRO A 180 5.17 1.36 -5.74
N TYR A 181 3.95 1.80 -6.09
CA TYR A 181 3.06 1.06 -6.97
C TYR A 181 3.70 0.74 -8.33
N SER A 182 4.42 1.71 -8.92
CA SER A 182 5.15 1.55 -10.18
C SER A 182 6.06 0.33 -10.16
N ASP A 183 6.77 0.14 -9.04
CA ASP A 183 7.82 -0.85 -8.92
C ASP A 183 7.22 -2.22 -8.56
N ARG A 184 6.14 -2.24 -7.78
CA ARG A 184 5.40 -3.47 -7.43
C ARG A 184 4.82 -4.18 -8.64
N ARG A 185 4.33 -3.43 -9.63
CA ARG A 185 3.71 -4.00 -10.84
C ARG A 185 4.65 -4.97 -11.57
N HIS A 186 5.95 -4.76 -11.48
CA HIS A 186 6.97 -5.58 -12.12
C HIS A 186 7.48 -6.74 -11.24
N LEU A 187 7.28 -6.67 -9.93
CA LEU A 187 7.91 -7.54 -8.93
C LEU A 187 7.05 -8.73 -8.48
N LYS A 188 5.95 -9.04 -9.19
CA LYS A 188 4.97 -10.09 -8.81
C LYS A 188 4.30 -9.89 -7.44
N TYR A 189 4.47 -8.73 -6.81
CA TYR A 189 3.80 -8.41 -5.56
C TYR A 189 2.35 -8.00 -5.83
N PRO A 190 1.44 -8.28 -4.88
CA PRO A 190 0.05 -7.84 -5.01
C PRO A 190 -0.05 -6.33 -4.93
N LEU A 191 -1.11 -5.79 -5.55
CA LEU A 191 -1.44 -4.38 -5.39
C LEU A 191 -1.96 -4.14 -3.98
N LEU A 192 -1.48 -3.08 -3.33
CA LEU A 192 -1.97 -2.65 -2.03
C LEU A 192 -2.95 -1.49 -2.22
N TYR A 193 -4.06 -1.53 -1.50
CA TYR A 193 -4.98 -0.43 -1.36
C TYR A 193 -5.08 -0.05 0.11
N TYR A 194 -4.63 1.15 0.44
CA TYR A 194 -4.72 1.71 1.78
C TYR A 194 -5.11 3.18 1.65
N ASP A 195 -6.28 3.54 2.18
CA ASP A 195 -6.75 4.91 2.24
C ASP A 195 -6.30 5.53 3.58
N VAL A 196 -5.44 6.54 3.53
CA VAL A 196 -4.83 7.17 4.70
C VAL A 196 -5.83 7.87 5.62
N ALA A 197 -7.09 8.04 5.19
CA ALA A 197 -8.17 8.56 6.02
C ALA A 197 -8.68 7.55 7.05
N PHE A 198 -8.31 6.27 6.96
CA PHE A 198 -8.86 5.21 7.80
C PHE A 198 -7.76 4.50 8.61
N ASP A 199 -8.14 4.01 9.79
CA ASP A 199 -7.18 3.37 10.70
C ASP A 199 -6.66 2.07 10.08
N PRO A 200 -5.34 1.96 9.80
CA PRO A 200 -4.77 0.76 9.19
C PRO A 200 -4.78 -0.47 10.11
N ARG A 201 -5.03 -0.29 11.42
CA ARG A 201 -5.15 -1.41 12.36
C ARG A 201 -6.43 -2.19 12.14
N ASP A 202 -7.49 -1.52 11.70
CA ASP A 202 -8.70 -2.20 11.27
C ASP A 202 -8.39 -3.10 10.06
N VAL A 203 -8.87 -4.33 10.13
CA VAL A 203 -8.54 -5.40 9.19
C VAL A 203 -8.99 -5.03 7.77
N GLU A 204 -10.09 -4.29 7.65
CA GLU A 204 -10.68 -3.95 6.36
C GLU A 204 -10.03 -2.73 5.67
N ASN A 205 -9.23 -1.93 6.37
CA ASN A 205 -8.76 -0.64 5.83
C ASN A 205 -7.45 -0.74 5.03
N VAL A 206 -6.73 -1.86 5.17
CA VAL A 206 -5.55 -2.17 4.36
C VAL A 206 -5.85 -3.43 3.58
N LYS A 207 -5.95 -3.31 2.26
CA LYS A 207 -6.35 -4.42 1.38
C LYS A 207 -5.24 -4.76 0.40
N ASP A 208 -5.12 -6.03 0.04
CA ASP A 208 -4.29 -6.47 -1.08
C ASP A 208 -5.13 -7.07 -2.21
N ASN A 209 -4.59 -7.07 -3.42
CA ASN A 209 -5.25 -7.61 -4.61
C ASN A 209 -4.57 -8.91 -5.09
N ARG A 210 -4.34 -9.87 -4.19
CA ARG A 210 -3.82 -11.21 -4.57
C ARG A 210 -4.84 -12.02 -5.35
N ALA A 211 -6.13 -11.90 -5.02
CA ALA A 211 -7.19 -12.80 -5.45
C ALA A 211 -8.12 -12.22 -6.53
N ARG A 212 -7.70 -11.19 -7.28
CA ARG A 212 -8.56 -10.38 -8.17
C ARG A 212 -9.71 -9.64 -7.45
N HIS A 213 -9.69 -9.67 -6.13
CA HIS A 213 -10.56 -8.94 -5.23
C HIS A 213 -9.68 -8.34 -4.14
N PHE A 214 -10.08 -7.17 -3.64
CA PHE A 214 -9.39 -6.53 -2.51
C PHE A 214 -9.75 -7.26 -1.22
N LEU A 215 -8.81 -8.09 -0.74
CA LEU A 215 -8.92 -8.80 0.54
C LEU A 215 -8.16 -8.05 1.61
N ALA A 216 -8.56 -8.20 2.87
CA ALA A 216 -7.79 -7.67 3.99
C ALA A 216 -6.34 -8.16 3.95
N LEU A 217 -5.38 -7.25 4.15
CA LEU A 217 -3.96 -7.58 4.19
C LEU A 217 -3.72 -8.53 5.39
N PRO A 218 -3.17 -9.74 5.16
CA PRO A 218 -2.92 -10.70 6.22
C PRO A 218 -2.06 -10.11 7.35
N GLN A 219 -2.29 -10.55 8.58
CA GLN A 219 -1.53 -10.06 9.74
C GLN A 219 -0.01 -10.25 9.57
N GLN A 220 0.41 -11.38 8.99
CA GLN A 220 1.81 -11.67 8.69
C GLN A 220 2.44 -10.60 7.77
N ASP A 221 1.70 -10.12 6.77
CA ASP A 221 2.16 -9.08 5.85
C ASP A 221 2.17 -7.69 6.49
N ARG A 222 1.24 -7.41 7.41
CA ARG A 222 1.21 -6.17 8.22
C ARG A 222 2.42 -6.07 9.15
N GLU A 223 2.85 -7.20 9.69
CA GLU A 223 3.96 -7.31 10.64
C GLU A 223 5.33 -7.44 9.97
N LEU A 224 5.41 -7.44 8.64
CA LEU A 224 6.68 -7.45 7.93
C LEU A 224 7.58 -6.29 8.37
N PRO A 225 8.89 -6.52 8.56
CA PRO A 225 9.82 -5.44 8.85
C PRO A 225 9.84 -4.44 7.71
N VAL A 226 10.15 -3.16 7.99
CA VAL A 226 10.24 -2.11 6.95
C VAL A 226 11.29 -2.45 5.88
N SER A 227 12.37 -3.13 6.28
CA SER A 227 13.47 -3.56 5.41
C SER A 227 13.72 -5.06 5.58
N THR A 228 14.05 -5.73 4.48
CA THR A 228 14.35 -7.17 4.45
C THR A 228 15.77 -7.52 4.88
N HIS A 229 16.69 -6.55 4.88
CA HIS A 229 18.13 -6.77 5.06
C HIS A 229 18.72 -5.94 6.21
N CYS A 230 17.95 -5.05 6.84
CA CYS A 230 18.38 -4.31 8.01
C CYS A 230 17.23 -4.04 8.99
N LYS A 231 17.58 -3.91 10.27
CA LYS A 231 16.63 -3.52 11.33
C LYS A 231 16.67 -2.02 11.50
N LEU A 232 15.64 -1.34 11.01
CA LEU A 232 15.48 0.10 11.20
C LEU A 232 14.72 0.36 12.50
N THR A 233 15.24 1.20 13.38
CA THR A 233 14.53 1.67 14.58
C THR A 233 13.84 3.02 14.34
N GLU A 234 14.33 3.79 13.37
CA GLU A 234 13.83 5.11 13.02
C GLU A 234 13.76 5.29 11.49
N ILE A 235 12.72 5.98 11.02
CA ILE A 235 12.59 6.47 9.65
C ILE A 235 11.94 7.86 9.64
N VAL A 236 12.51 8.78 8.86
CA VAL A 236 11.96 10.11 8.62
C VAL A 236 11.32 10.15 7.23
N ILE A 237 10.02 10.44 7.19
CA ILE A 237 9.18 10.46 6.00
C ILE A 237 8.68 11.88 5.74
N GLU A 238 9.01 12.46 4.60
CA GLU A 238 8.45 13.73 4.13
C GLU A 238 7.04 13.50 3.60
N CYS A 239 6.06 14.15 4.24
CA CYS A 239 4.66 14.04 3.86
C CYS A 239 4.19 15.27 3.05
N PRO A 240 3.51 15.08 1.91
CA PRO A 240 2.93 16.18 1.15
C PRO A 240 2.03 17.07 2.01
N HIS A 241 2.21 18.39 1.93
CA HIS A 241 1.43 19.44 2.61
C HIS A 241 1.51 19.46 4.15
N VAL A 242 2.15 18.49 4.80
CA VAL A 242 2.17 18.35 6.27
C VAL A 242 3.60 18.26 6.85
N GLY A 243 4.60 18.17 5.98
CA GLY A 243 6.03 18.14 6.33
C GLY A 243 6.48 16.80 6.92
N ALA A 244 7.69 16.79 7.48
CA ALA A 244 8.34 15.57 7.97
C ALA A 244 7.56 14.86 9.11
N LEU A 245 7.56 13.53 9.05
CA LEU A 245 7.04 12.59 10.03
C LEU A 245 8.19 11.68 10.46
N VAL A 246 8.46 11.60 11.76
CA VAL A 246 9.43 10.65 12.31
C VAL A 246 8.67 9.46 12.86
N VAL A 247 9.05 8.26 12.44
CA VAL A 247 8.53 6.99 12.97
C VAL A 247 9.66 6.32 13.73
N THR A 248 9.48 6.16 15.04
CA THR A 248 10.45 5.50 15.92
C THR A 248 9.84 4.27 16.55
N ARG A 249 10.70 3.31 16.90
CA ARG A 249 10.38 2.15 17.72
C ARG A 249 11.54 1.92 18.70
N GLU A 250 11.25 1.28 19.83
CA GLU A 250 12.24 0.95 20.85
C GLU A 250 13.42 0.18 20.27
N GLU A 251 14.61 0.43 20.84
CA GLU A 251 15.84 -0.24 20.43
C GLU A 251 15.71 -1.76 20.51
N GLY A 252 16.25 -2.45 19.49
CA GLY A 252 16.14 -3.91 19.35
C GLY A 252 14.86 -4.38 18.65
N CYS A 253 13.79 -3.58 18.64
CA CYS A 253 12.57 -3.85 17.90
C CYS A 253 12.60 -3.14 16.53
N GLY A 254 12.85 -3.89 15.45
CA GLY A 254 12.79 -3.32 14.10
C GLY A 254 11.39 -2.77 13.76
N LEU A 255 11.34 -1.66 13.03
CA LEU A 255 10.11 -1.07 12.51
C LEU A 255 9.37 -2.06 11.61
N ARG A 256 8.03 -2.10 11.72
CA ARG A 256 7.16 -2.88 10.85
C ARG A 256 6.41 -1.99 9.88
N CYS A 257 5.91 -2.58 8.80
CA CYS A 257 5.08 -1.87 7.82
C CYS A 257 3.83 -1.24 8.47
N ILE A 258 3.17 -1.94 9.41
CA ILE A 258 2.01 -1.41 10.13
C ILE A 258 2.34 -0.17 10.97
N ASP A 259 3.56 -0.08 11.52
CA ASP A 259 3.99 1.07 12.32
C ASP A 259 4.08 2.32 11.43
N VAL A 260 4.59 2.16 10.20
CA VAL A 260 4.64 3.22 9.18
C VAL A 260 3.22 3.65 8.75
N PHE A 261 2.35 2.70 8.41
CA PHE A 261 0.96 3.02 8.02
C PHE A 261 0.23 3.78 9.11
N TYR A 262 0.35 3.33 10.37
CA TYR A 262 -0.29 3.96 11.51
C TYR A 262 0.27 5.36 11.79
N ALA A 263 1.57 5.56 11.62
CA ALA A 263 2.18 6.88 11.77
C ALA A 263 1.68 7.87 10.71
N ILE A 264 1.54 7.44 9.45
CA ILE A 264 0.95 8.24 8.36
C ILE A 264 -0.49 8.60 8.71
N TYR A 265 -1.33 7.63 9.06
CA TYR A 265 -2.71 7.86 9.51
C TYR A 265 -2.75 8.89 10.64
N SER A 266 -1.99 8.66 11.71
CA SER A 266 -1.94 9.54 12.89
C SER A 266 -1.50 10.96 12.56
N LYS A 267 -0.63 11.15 11.56
CA LYS A 267 -0.19 12.47 11.10
C LYS A 267 -1.33 13.21 10.37
N TYR A 268 -2.07 12.50 9.52
CA TYR A 268 -3.14 13.05 8.67
C TYR A 268 -4.51 13.18 9.35
N GLN A 269 -4.74 12.46 10.45
CA GLN A 269 -5.95 12.60 11.27
C GLN A 269 -5.97 13.85 12.16
N LYS A 270 -4.88 14.61 12.22
CA LYS A 270 -4.81 15.84 13.01
C LYS A 270 -5.48 16.99 12.27
N LYS A 271 -6.03 17.93 13.03
CA LYS A 271 -6.49 19.22 12.48
C LYS A 271 -5.30 19.95 11.84
N PRO A 272 -5.50 20.57 10.68
CA PRO A 272 -4.45 21.37 10.04
C PRO A 272 -4.12 22.59 10.90
N ARG A 273 -2.84 22.96 10.92
CA ARG A 273 -2.36 24.18 11.59
C ARG A 273 -2.78 25.41 10.79
N SER A 274 -2.78 26.58 11.41
CA SER A 274 -3.17 27.83 10.76
C SER A 274 -2.38 28.13 9.47
N HIS A 275 -1.08 27.80 9.42
CA HIS A 275 -0.24 27.97 8.22
C HIS A 275 -0.38 26.84 7.19
N GLU A 276 -0.91 25.68 7.58
CA GLU A 276 -1.21 24.57 6.67
C GLU A 276 -2.57 24.79 5.98
N MET A 277 -3.44 25.61 6.60
CA MET A 277 -4.74 25.93 6.08
C MET A 277 -4.63 26.92 4.91
N PRO A 278 -5.10 26.54 3.72
CA PRO A 278 -5.14 27.43 2.57
C PRO A 278 -6.25 28.48 2.75
N GLU A 279 -6.03 29.67 2.20
CA GLU A 279 -7.02 30.76 2.22
C GLU A 279 -8.31 30.34 1.50
N ASP A 280 -8.18 29.65 0.37
CA ASP A 280 -9.31 29.15 -0.41
C ASP A 280 -9.72 27.75 0.03
N ARG A 281 -10.62 27.69 1.03
CA ARG A 281 -11.18 26.44 1.56
C ARG A 281 -12.07 25.70 0.56
N THR A 282 -12.61 26.39 -0.44
CA THR A 282 -13.61 25.80 -1.35
C THR A 282 -13.03 24.62 -2.15
N LYS A 283 -11.73 24.70 -2.49
CA LYS A 283 -10.99 23.64 -3.18
C LYS A 283 -10.89 22.33 -2.40
N TYR A 284 -11.02 22.38 -1.08
CA TYR A 284 -10.84 21.23 -0.17
C TYR A 284 -12.17 20.71 0.39
N GLN A 285 -13.23 21.51 0.26
CA GLN A 285 -14.57 21.18 0.74
C GLN A 285 -15.07 19.85 0.17
N ARG A 286 -14.83 19.59 -1.13
CA ARG A 286 -15.21 18.33 -1.77
C ARG A 286 -14.52 17.12 -1.14
N ALA A 287 -13.23 17.23 -0.81
CA ALA A 287 -12.47 16.14 -0.19
C ALA A 287 -12.96 15.86 1.24
N PHE A 288 -13.24 16.93 2.00
CA PHE A 288 -13.84 16.86 3.34
C PHE A 288 -15.21 16.18 3.32
N GLU A 289 -16.11 16.62 2.43
CA GLU A 289 -17.45 16.02 2.30
C GLU A 289 -17.39 14.56 1.91
N GLN A 290 -16.48 14.21 0.99
CA GLN A 290 -16.27 12.83 0.58
C GLN A 290 -15.79 11.98 1.76
N ARG A 291 -14.81 12.44 2.55
CA ARG A 291 -14.38 11.73 3.77
C ARG A 291 -15.54 11.54 4.75
N CYS A 292 -16.33 12.58 4.99
CA CYS A 292 -17.51 12.46 5.87
C CYS A 292 -18.52 11.42 5.35
N LYS A 293 -18.68 11.30 4.02
CA LYS A 293 -19.56 10.31 3.39
C LYS A 293 -18.99 8.90 3.49
N ASP A 294 -17.67 8.74 3.36
CA ASP A 294 -16.99 7.45 3.40
C ASP A 294 -16.89 6.85 4.81
N CYS A 295 -17.16 7.63 5.87
CA CYS A 295 -17.26 7.14 7.25
C CYS A 295 -18.72 6.83 7.62
N PRO A 296 -19.22 5.59 7.43
CA PRO A 296 -20.61 5.23 7.73
C PRO A 296 -20.92 5.42 9.22
N GLY A 297 -22.10 5.97 9.52
CA GLY A 297 -22.59 6.17 10.90
C GLY A 297 -21.99 7.38 11.65
N LEU A 298 -20.95 8.05 11.10
CA LEU A 298 -20.28 9.17 11.76
C LEU A 298 -20.26 10.46 10.94
N ALA A 299 -21.01 10.53 9.84
CA ALA A 299 -20.98 11.67 8.92
C ALA A 299 -21.30 13.01 9.63
N GLU A 300 -22.36 13.06 10.44
CA GLU A 300 -22.75 14.27 11.16
C GLU A 300 -21.77 14.64 12.27
N TYR A 301 -21.25 13.65 13.01
CA TYR A 301 -20.20 13.86 14.01
C TYR A 301 -18.91 14.42 13.37
N ASN A 302 -18.49 13.85 12.25
CA ASN A 302 -17.31 14.31 11.52
C ASN A 302 -17.50 15.73 10.98
N ARG A 303 -18.71 16.09 10.53
CA ARG A 303 -19.01 17.44 10.07
C ARG A 303 -19.01 18.47 11.21
N THR A 304 -19.64 18.14 12.33
CA THR A 304 -19.93 19.11 13.40
C THR A 304 -18.83 19.19 14.45
N ARG A 305 -18.19 18.08 14.81
CA ARG A 305 -17.23 18.00 15.93
C ARG A 305 -15.78 17.91 15.44
N VAL A 306 -15.52 17.08 14.44
CA VAL A 306 -14.16 16.86 13.95
C VAL A 306 -13.73 18.00 13.01
N GLY A 307 -14.54 18.29 11.99
CA GLY A 307 -14.24 19.30 10.98
C GLY A 307 -13.11 18.87 10.04
N PHE A 308 -12.42 19.85 9.44
CA PHE A 308 -11.31 19.64 8.52
C PHE A 308 -10.11 18.97 9.19
N LEU A 309 -9.56 17.96 8.51
CA LEU A 309 -8.34 17.26 8.87
C LEU A 309 -7.28 17.45 7.79
N ARG A 310 -6.03 17.15 8.13
CA ARG A 310 -4.91 17.23 7.18
C ARG A 310 -5.08 16.30 5.98
N VAL A 311 -5.76 15.17 6.14
CA VAL A 311 -6.09 14.29 4.99
C VAL A 311 -6.93 15.02 3.93
N ASP A 312 -7.77 15.97 4.34
CA ASP A 312 -8.61 16.73 3.40
C ASP A 312 -7.77 17.69 2.54
N LEU A 313 -6.58 18.09 3.04
CA LEU A 313 -5.62 18.90 2.28
C LEU A 313 -5.02 18.16 1.08
N LEU A 314 -5.16 16.83 1.03
CA LEU A 314 -4.72 16.03 -0.12
C LEU A 314 -5.69 16.11 -1.31
N ARG A 315 -6.78 16.88 -1.21
CA ARG A 315 -7.73 17.15 -2.32
C ARG A 315 -8.35 15.88 -2.93
N GLY A 316 -8.57 14.86 -2.11
CA GLY A 316 -9.15 13.58 -2.54
C GLY A 316 -8.12 12.52 -2.94
N LYS A 317 -6.84 12.89 -3.06
CA LYS A 317 -5.72 11.94 -3.23
C LYS A 317 -5.42 11.34 -1.87
N ARG A 318 -6.01 10.19 -1.53
CA ARG A 318 -5.88 9.60 -0.18
C ARG A 318 -5.27 8.20 -0.20
N ILE A 319 -5.03 7.64 -1.38
CA ILE A 319 -4.57 6.27 -1.50
C ILE A 319 -3.05 6.24 -1.39
N PHE A 320 -2.53 5.48 -0.44
CA PHE A 320 -1.11 5.26 -0.27
C PHE A 320 -0.52 4.53 -1.50
N ASP A 321 0.49 5.13 -2.12
CA ASP A 321 1.14 4.58 -3.32
C ASP A 321 2.47 3.90 -2.99
N GLY A 322 3.18 4.36 -1.96
CA GLY A 322 4.45 3.80 -1.48
C GLY A 322 5.34 4.84 -0.81
N LEU A 323 6.58 4.45 -0.53
CA LEU A 323 7.65 5.34 -0.11
C LEU A 323 8.75 5.32 -1.16
N LYS A 324 9.22 6.51 -1.58
CA LYS A 324 10.33 6.65 -2.51
C LYS A 324 11.45 7.41 -1.85
N ARG A 325 12.69 6.99 -2.09
CA ARG A 325 13.85 7.74 -1.61
C ARG A 325 14.24 8.82 -2.62
N SER A 326 14.39 10.04 -2.15
CA SER A 326 14.75 11.23 -2.94
C SER A 326 15.68 12.11 -2.10
N ASN A 327 16.85 12.45 -2.64
CA ASN A 327 17.86 13.28 -1.95
C ASN A 327 18.20 12.80 -0.52
N GLY A 328 18.28 11.49 -0.32
CA GLY A 328 18.57 10.87 0.97
C GLY A 328 17.39 10.78 1.94
N ARG A 329 16.24 11.40 1.65
CA ARG A 329 15.02 11.35 2.48
C ARG A 329 13.97 10.42 1.89
N TRP A 330 13.09 9.89 2.75
CA TRP A 330 11.93 9.14 2.30
C TRP A 330 10.78 10.08 2.03
N GLU A 331 10.18 9.99 0.86
CA GLU A 331 9.01 10.77 0.45
C GLU A 331 7.80 9.84 0.40
N LEU A 332 6.70 10.29 1.01
CA LEU A 332 5.41 9.62 0.93
C LEU A 332 4.77 9.87 -0.44
N LEU A 333 4.54 8.79 -1.19
CA LEU A 333 3.78 8.82 -2.43
C LEU A 333 2.31 8.55 -2.15
N ILE A 334 1.45 9.42 -2.66
CA ILE A 334 0.01 9.31 -2.62
C ILE A 334 -0.49 9.23 -4.07
N HIS A 335 -1.38 8.29 -4.34
CA HIS A 335 -1.94 8.07 -5.67
C HIS A 335 -2.89 9.22 -6.07
N ASP A 336 -2.77 9.63 -7.32
CA ASP A 336 -3.46 10.78 -7.90
C ASP A 336 -4.92 10.53 -8.28
#